data_AF-A0A1Q7VM08-F1
#
_entry.id   AF-A0A1Q7VM08-F1
#
_cell.length_a   1.000
_cell.length_b   1.000
_cell.length_c   1.000
_cell.angle_alpha   90.00
_cell.angle_beta   90.00
_cell.angle_gamma   90.00
#
_symmetry.space_group_name_H-M   'P 1'
#
loop_
_entity.id
_entity.type
_entity.pdbx_description
1 polymer ?
#
loop_
_entity_poly.entity_id
_entity_poly.type
_entity_poly.pdbx_seq_one_letter_code
_entity_poly.pdbx_strand_id
1 'polypeptide(L)'
;MTASNAVPAPAARSASVRLDVRAPPSVRVGDRVTITIDADAFGGIRNLSFAVIYDGTMLELVSSSPGSFVQQASAPVTFSAEETSSGNVLVNMDINNGGVVAAAGTVVVLEFNAQNPGTSPIMLRDVSFLESGRSSNSTAAAVRSASVTIEQK
;
A
#
# COMPACT_ATOMS: atom_id res chain seq x y z
N MET A 1 21.13 4.21 -45.34
CA MET A 1 19.79 4.83 -45.26
C MET A 1 18.83 3.65 -45.15
N THR A 2 18.04 3.42 -44.10
CA THR A 2 17.22 4.32 -43.28
C THR A 2 17.01 3.73 -41.87
N ALA A 3 16.67 4.62 -40.94
CA ALA A 3 16.61 4.41 -39.50
C ALA A 3 15.28 3.79 -38.98
N SER A 4 15.35 3.41 -37.70
CA SER A 4 14.32 3.53 -36.66
C SER A 4 12.99 2.81 -36.80
N ASN A 5 12.75 1.92 -35.83
CA ASN A 5 11.53 2.04 -35.03
C ASN A 5 11.82 1.59 -33.58
N ALA A 6 12.31 2.53 -32.76
CA ALA A 6 12.24 2.36 -31.32
C ALA A 6 10.76 2.53 -30.94
N VAL A 7 10.16 1.49 -30.38
CA VAL A 7 8.83 1.60 -29.78
C VAL A 7 8.93 2.67 -28.68
N PRO A 8 8.04 3.66 -28.61
CA PRO A 8 7.94 4.48 -27.42
C PRO A 8 7.62 3.53 -26.27
N ALA A 9 8.49 3.47 -25.25
CA ALA A 9 8.11 2.93 -23.96
C ALA A 9 6.75 3.56 -23.58
N PRO A 10 5.76 2.80 -23.08
CA PRO A 10 4.50 3.38 -22.66
C PRO A 10 4.83 4.53 -21.73
N ALA A 11 4.46 5.74 -22.14
CA ALA A 11 4.57 6.92 -21.31
C ALA A 11 4.04 6.52 -19.94
N ALA A 12 4.87 6.70 -18.91
CA ALA A 12 4.44 6.61 -17.53
C ALA A 12 3.24 7.55 -17.42
N ARG A 13 2.03 6.99 -17.55
CA ARG A 13 0.77 7.69 -17.30
C ARG A 13 1.00 8.24 -15.91
N SER A 14 1.04 9.56 -15.76
CA SER A 14 1.22 10.20 -14.47
C SER A 14 0.22 9.54 -13.52
N ALA A 15 0.73 8.69 -12.63
CA ALA A 15 -0.13 7.84 -11.84
C ALA A 15 -0.95 8.78 -10.96
N SER A 16 -2.26 8.79 -11.18
CA SER A 16 -3.21 9.61 -10.43
C SER A 16 -3.34 9.17 -8.98
N VAL A 17 -2.85 7.95 -8.69
CA VAL A 17 -2.71 7.38 -7.36
C VAL A 17 -1.26 7.01 -7.12
N ARG A 18 -0.73 7.45 -5.99
CA ARG A 18 0.57 7.04 -5.48
C ARG A 18 0.38 6.34 -4.14
N LEU A 19 1.14 5.28 -3.92
CA LEU A 19 1.23 4.56 -2.65
C LEU A 19 2.69 4.59 -2.18
N ASP A 20 2.91 5.05 -0.97
CA ASP A 20 4.22 5.12 -0.32
C ASP A 20 4.20 4.24 0.93
N VAL A 21 5.08 3.24 0.97
CA VAL A 21 5.32 2.44 2.17
C VAL A 21 6.23 3.24 3.11
N ARG A 22 5.78 3.49 4.33
CA ARG A 22 6.59 4.07 5.41
C ARG A 22 6.92 2.99 6.41
N ALA A 23 8.21 2.79 6.62
CA ALA A 23 8.70 1.89 7.66
C ALA A 23 9.98 2.47 8.26
N PRO A 24 10.29 2.21 9.53
CA PRO A 24 11.57 2.59 10.13
C PRO A 24 12.71 1.86 9.39
N PRO A 25 13.86 2.52 9.18
CA PRO A 25 14.97 1.92 8.44
C PRO A 25 15.62 0.75 9.20
N SER A 26 15.66 0.84 10.53
CA SER A 26 16.15 -0.22 11.40
C SER A 26 15.41 -0.27 12.74
N VAL A 27 15.32 -1.49 13.29
CA VAL A 27 14.70 -1.85 14.58
C VAL A 27 15.49 -3.02 15.19
N ARG A 28 15.26 -3.38 16.46
CA ARG A 28 15.90 -4.55 17.07
C ARG A 28 14.94 -5.72 17.21
N VAL A 29 15.48 -6.92 17.31
CA VAL A 29 14.70 -8.11 17.68
C VAL A 29 13.98 -7.86 19.03
N GLY A 30 12.67 -8.09 19.03
CA GLY A 30 11.75 -7.88 20.15
C GLY A 30 11.07 -6.50 20.16
N ASP A 31 11.44 -5.59 19.27
CA ASP A 31 10.80 -4.29 19.15
C ASP A 31 9.48 -4.37 18.36
N ARG A 32 8.56 -3.45 18.66
CA ARG A 32 7.40 -3.20 17.81
C ARG A 32 7.76 -2.28 16.65
N VAL A 33 7.33 -2.68 15.45
CA VAL A 33 7.55 -1.97 14.21
C VAL A 33 6.21 -1.46 13.70
N THR A 34 6.07 -0.15 13.53
CA THR A 34 4.88 0.42 12.88
C THR A 34 5.20 0.72 11.43
N ILE A 35 4.42 0.12 10.52
CA ILE A 35 4.50 0.32 9.09
C ILE A 35 3.18 0.95 8.63
N THR A 36 3.26 2.05 7.89
CA THR A 36 2.08 2.70 7.33
C THR A 36 2.15 2.70 5.82
N ILE A 37 0.99 2.53 5.18
CA ILE A 37 0.86 2.72 3.74
C ILE A 37 0.13 4.02 3.51
N ASP A 38 0.85 5.01 2.98
CA ASP A 38 0.29 6.31 2.63
C ASP A 38 -0.20 6.27 1.17
N ALA A 39 -1.32 6.95 0.91
CA ALA A 39 -1.86 7.13 -0.43
C ALA A 39 -2.02 8.62 -0.74
N ASP A 40 -1.63 9.00 -1.96
CA ASP A 40 -1.97 10.27 -2.57
C ASP A 40 -2.91 10.01 -3.75
N ALA A 41 -4.18 10.41 -3.63
CA ALA A 41 -5.21 10.10 -4.62
C ALA A 41 -6.00 11.35 -5.01
N PHE A 42 -5.34 12.42 -5.44
CA PHE A 42 -6.00 13.70 -5.77
C PHE A 42 -7.04 13.61 -6.90
N GLY A 43 -6.96 12.57 -7.74
CA GLY A 43 -7.98 12.30 -8.77
C GLY A 43 -9.31 11.76 -8.22
N GLY A 44 -9.37 11.43 -6.93
CA GLY A 44 -10.53 10.81 -6.30
C GLY A 44 -10.62 9.33 -6.61
N ILE A 45 -10.56 8.49 -5.59
CA ILE A 45 -10.80 7.04 -5.72
C ILE A 45 -12.04 6.61 -4.96
N ARG A 46 -12.69 5.56 -5.47
CA ARG A 46 -13.87 4.90 -4.89
C ARG A 46 -13.51 3.57 -4.24
N ASN A 47 -12.52 2.88 -4.77
CA ASN A 47 -12.05 1.60 -4.25
C ASN A 47 -10.53 1.53 -4.37
N LEU A 48 -9.90 0.87 -3.41
CA LEU A 48 -8.49 0.55 -3.39
C LEU A 48 -8.29 -0.84 -2.79
N SER A 49 -7.55 -1.69 -3.49
CA SER A 49 -7.18 -3.03 -3.04
C SER A 49 -5.72 -3.29 -3.36
N PHE A 50 -4.99 -3.86 -2.40
CA PHE A 50 -3.59 -4.27 -2.58
C PHE A 50 -3.19 -5.29 -1.52
N ALA A 51 -2.17 -6.08 -1.83
CA ALA A 51 -1.51 -6.97 -0.88
C ALA A 51 -0.21 -6.35 -0.38
N VAL A 52 0.01 -6.36 0.94
CA VAL A 52 1.28 -6.00 1.58
C VAL A 52 2.07 -7.27 1.81
N ILE A 53 3.23 -7.36 1.18
CA ILE A 53 4.14 -8.50 1.29
C ILE A 53 5.31 -8.13 2.19
N TYR A 54 5.60 -9.00 3.16
CA TYR A 54 6.72 -8.91 4.09
C TYR A 54 7.26 -10.31 4.39
N ASP A 55 8.44 -10.38 5.03
CA ASP A 55 8.98 -11.64 5.52
C ASP A 55 8.36 -12.02 6.88
N GLY A 56 7.42 -12.97 6.87
CA GLY A 56 6.74 -13.49 8.06
C GLY A 56 7.65 -14.27 9.03
N THR A 57 8.86 -14.65 8.61
CA THR A 57 9.86 -15.25 9.51
C THR A 57 10.59 -14.19 10.32
N MET A 58 10.63 -12.95 9.84
CA MET A 58 11.32 -11.83 10.49
C MET A 58 10.35 -10.89 11.22
N LEU A 59 9.16 -10.68 10.67
CA LEU A 59 8.12 -9.81 11.22
C LEU A 59 6.86 -10.62 11.47
N GLU A 60 6.27 -10.47 12.64
CA GLU A 60 4.95 -11.01 12.97
C GLU A 60 3.91 -9.89 12.94
N LEU A 61 2.80 -10.03 12.22
CA LEU A 61 1.73 -9.04 12.29
C LEU A 61 1.03 -9.15 13.65
N VAL A 62 1.00 -8.05 14.39
CA VAL A 62 0.33 -7.95 15.70
C VAL A 62 -1.06 -7.35 15.54
N SER A 63 -1.18 -6.29 14.74
CA SER A 63 -2.45 -5.60 14.52
C SER A 63 -2.46 -4.86 13.19
N SER A 64 -3.67 -4.64 12.67
CA SER A 64 -3.93 -3.80 11.50
C SER A 64 -5.08 -2.85 11.83
N SER A 65 -5.00 -1.60 11.35
CA SER A 65 -6.06 -0.63 11.56
C SER A 65 -6.19 0.34 10.38
N PRO A 66 -7.40 0.87 10.12
CA PRO A 66 -7.60 1.88 9.08
C PRO A 66 -6.90 3.18 9.47
N GLY A 67 -6.24 3.81 8.49
CA GLY A 67 -5.60 5.11 8.68
C GLY A 67 -6.52 6.30 8.40
N SER A 68 -5.94 7.51 8.42
CA SER A 68 -6.65 8.77 8.22
C SER A 68 -7.35 8.89 6.86
N PHE A 69 -6.79 8.27 5.81
CA PHE A 69 -7.35 8.33 4.46
C PHE A 69 -8.75 7.70 4.40
N VAL A 70 -8.96 6.59 5.09
CA VAL A 70 -10.28 5.92 5.20
C VAL A 70 -11.30 6.85 5.86
N GLN A 71 -10.87 7.62 6.86
CA GLN A 71 -11.74 8.52 7.64
C GLN A 71 -12.11 9.80 6.88
N GLN A 72 -11.37 10.13 5.81
CA GLN A 72 -11.60 11.32 4.99
C GLN A 72 -12.60 11.08 3.84
N ALA A 73 -13.09 9.87 3.67
CA ALA A 73 -14.06 9.57 2.62
C ALA A 73 -15.37 10.33 2.83
N SER A 74 -15.99 10.76 1.73
CA SER A 74 -17.25 11.50 1.76
C SER A 74 -18.47 10.63 2.11
N ALA A 75 -18.29 9.33 2.30
CA ALA A 75 -19.34 8.33 2.50
C ALA A 75 -18.82 7.15 3.35
N PRO A 76 -19.72 6.28 3.87
CA PRO A 76 -19.31 5.11 4.63
C PRO A 76 -18.35 4.21 3.85
N VAL A 77 -17.24 3.85 4.49
CA VAL A 77 -16.19 3.02 3.90
C VAL A 77 -16.24 1.62 4.49
N THR A 78 -16.23 0.61 3.63
CA THR A 78 -15.94 -0.77 4.02
C THR A 78 -14.43 -0.96 3.92
N PHE A 79 -13.78 -1.16 5.05
CA PHE A 79 -12.34 -1.38 5.13
C PHE A 79 -12.03 -2.75 5.75
N SER A 80 -11.09 -3.48 5.16
CA SER A 80 -10.56 -4.73 5.69
C SER A 80 -9.05 -4.76 5.51
N ALA A 81 -8.31 -5.21 6.53
CA ALA A 81 -6.87 -5.46 6.45
C ALA A 81 -6.57 -6.76 7.19
N GLU A 82 -6.49 -7.87 6.46
CA GLU A 82 -6.41 -9.21 7.04
C GLU A 82 -5.17 -9.94 6.54
N GLU A 83 -4.47 -10.61 7.45
CA GLU A 83 -3.38 -11.51 7.09
C GLU A 83 -3.97 -12.78 6.47
N THR A 84 -3.81 -12.92 5.15
CA THR A 84 -4.33 -14.08 4.40
C THR A 84 -3.41 -15.28 4.49
N SER A 85 -2.13 -15.03 4.72
CA SER A 85 -1.08 -16.02 4.97
C SER A 85 0.12 -15.32 5.61
N SER A 86 0.99 -16.08 6.27
CA SER A 86 2.20 -15.51 6.87
C SER A 86 3.01 -14.73 5.84
N GLY A 87 3.22 -13.43 6.09
CA GLY A 87 3.93 -12.54 5.16
C GLY A 87 3.04 -11.84 4.13
N ASN A 88 1.71 -11.95 4.22
CA ASN A 88 0.78 -11.35 3.26
C ASN A 88 -0.48 -10.80 3.92
N VAL A 89 -0.59 -9.47 3.98
CA VAL A 89 -1.81 -8.76 4.39
C VAL A 89 -2.58 -8.28 3.16
N LEU A 90 -3.81 -8.73 3.00
CA LEU A 90 -4.72 -8.17 1.98
C LEU A 90 -5.46 -6.97 2.56
N VAL A 91 -5.32 -5.84 1.89
CA VAL A 91 -6.00 -4.59 2.25
C VAL A 91 -7.04 -4.28 1.17
N ASN A 92 -8.28 -4.07 1.60
CA ASN A 92 -9.36 -3.63 0.73
C ASN A 92 -10.08 -2.43 1.36
N MET A 93 -10.42 -1.48 0.50
CA MET A 93 -11.19 -0.30 0.83
C MET A 93 -12.22 -0.09 -0.27
N ASP A 94 -13.49 -0.04 0.11
CA ASP A 94 -14.59 0.31 -0.80
C ASP A 94 -15.43 1.43 -0.20
N ILE A 95 -15.59 2.51 -0.96
CA ILE A 95 -16.39 3.67 -0.57
C ILE A 95 -17.79 3.50 -1.16
N ASN A 96 -18.75 3.26 -0.26
CA ASN A 96 -20.12 2.96 -0.63
C ASN A 96 -20.85 4.21 -1.16
N ASN A 97 -22.05 3.99 -1.71
CA ASN A 97 -22.98 5.05 -2.14
C ASN A 97 -22.39 6.06 -3.15
N GLY A 98 -21.41 5.64 -3.95
CA GLY A 98 -20.79 6.51 -4.96
C GLY A 98 -19.86 7.58 -4.39
N GLY A 99 -19.50 7.50 -3.10
CA GLY A 99 -18.54 8.41 -2.49
C GLY A 99 -17.13 8.25 -3.05
N VAL A 100 -16.29 9.26 -2.80
CA VAL A 100 -14.90 9.30 -3.22
C VAL A 100 -14.02 9.84 -2.10
N VAL A 101 -12.73 9.52 -2.16
CA VAL A 101 -11.69 10.16 -1.36
C VAL A 101 -10.65 10.74 -2.32
N ALA A 102 -10.48 12.06 -2.25
CA ALA A 102 -9.59 12.82 -3.12
C ALA A 102 -8.57 13.59 -2.26
N ALA A 103 -7.76 12.86 -1.51
CA ALA A 103 -6.85 13.41 -0.52
C ALA A 103 -5.52 12.65 -0.49
N ALA A 104 -4.61 13.13 0.35
CA ALA A 104 -3.43 12.41 0.79
C ALA A 104 -3.65 11.95 2.24
N GLY A 105 -3.19 10.76 2.60
CA GLY A 105 -3.30 10.24 3.96
C GLY A 105 -2.87 8.79 4.11
N THR A 106 -2.93 8.26 5.33
CA THR A 106 -2.58 6.86 5.60
C THR A 106 -3.77 5.97 5.34
N VAL A 107 -3.61 4.93 4.51
CA VAL A 107 -4.64 3.93 4.21
C VAL A 107 -4.75 2.92 5.32
N VAL A 108 -3.62 2.35 5.74
CA VAL A 108 -3.54 1.32 6.76
C VAL A 108 -2.32 1.54 7.63
N VAL A 109 -2.49 1.26 8.93
CA VAL A 109 -1.42 1.17 9.92
C VAL A 109 -1.30 -0.30 10.30
N LEU A 110 -0.11 -0.85 10.13
CA LEU A 110 0.23 -2.23 10.45
C LEU A 110 1.27 -2.21 11.58
N GLU A 111 0.98 -2.90 12.67
CA GLU A 111 1.92 -3.11 13.75
C GLU A 111 2.50 -4.51 13.65
N PHE A 112 3.82 -4.60 13.71
CA PHE A 112 4.56 -5.85 13.68
C PHE A 112 5.43 -6.02 14.92
N ASN A 113 5.76 -7.26 15.23
CA ASN A 113 6.80 -7.62 16.18
C ASN A 113 8.04 -8.11 15.40
N ALA A 114 9.21 -7.57 15.71
CA ALA A 114 10.46 -8.02 15.10
C ALA A 114 10.93 -9.32 15.77
N GLN A 115 10.88 -10.44 15.06
CA GLN A 115 11.20 -11.76 15.61
C GLN A 115 12.64 -12.18 15.34
N ASN A 116 13.10 -12.02 14.10
CA ASN A 116 14.41 -12.51 13.66
C ASN A 116 15.19 -11.42 12.94
N PRO A 117 16.52 -11.38 13.12
CA PRO A 117 17.38 -10.39 12.48
C PRO A 117 17.49 -10.66 10.98
N GLY A 118 17.60 -9.58 10.20
CA GLY A 118 17.61 -9.64 8.75
C GLY A 118 17.04 -8.37 8.12
N THR A 119 16.92 -8.35 6.80
CA THR A 119 16.27 -7.23 6.10
C THR A 119 14.99 -7.73 5.46
N SER A 120 13.86 -7.24 5.94
CA SER A 120 12.54 -7.58 5.42
C SER A 120 12.09 -6.50 4.42
N PRO A 121 11.96 -6.81 3.12
CA PRO A 121 11.37 -5.89 2.16
C PRO A 121 9.87 -5.79 2.39
N ILE A 122 9.33 -4.58 2.29
CA ILE A 122 7.91 -4.30 2.40
C ILE A 122 7.41 -3.81 1.05
N MET A 123 6.68 -4.67 0.37
CA MET A 123 6.25 -4.47 -1.01
C MET A 123 4.74 -4.46 -1.12
N LEU A 124 4.21 -3.67 -2.05
CA LEU A 124 2.80 -3.73 -2.42
C LEU A 124 2.66 -4.53 -3.72
N ARG A 125 1.74 -5.49 -3.72
CA ARG A 125 1.40 -6.32 -4.87
C ARG A 125 -0.08 -6.19 -5.21
N ASP A 126 -0.41 -6.56 -6.43
CA ASP A 126 -1.78 -6.64 -6.94
C ASP A 126 -2.59 -5.37 -6.68
N VAL A 127 -1.92 -4.22 -6.76
CA VAL A 127 -2.52 -2.92 -6.53
C VAL A 127 -3.56 -2.65 -7.60
N SER A 128 -4.81 -2.47 -7.18
CA SER A 128 -5.92 -2.11 -8.03
C SER A 128 -6.77 -1.03 -7.37
N PHE A 129 -7.29 -0.10 -8.16
CA PHE A 129 -8.11 0.99 -7.64
C PHE A 129 -9.12 1.43 -8.69
N LEU A 130 -10.24 2.00 -8.24
CA LEU A 130 -11.25 2.58 -9.11
C LEU A 130 -11.29 4.09 -8.89
N GLU A 131 -11.00 4.87 -9.93
CA GLU A 131 -11.10 6.32 -9.86
C GLU A 131 -12.51 6.83 -10.08
N SER A 132 -12.77 8.02 -9.57
CA SER A 132 -13.99 8.77 -9.85
C SER A 132 -14.17 8.96 -11.35
N GLY A 133 -15.37 8.65 -11.85
CA GLY A 133 -15.71 8.76 -13.27
C GLY A 133 -15.15 7.64 -14.17
N ARG A 134 -14.38 6.68 -13.64
CA ARG A 134 -14.00 5.46 -14.37
C ARG A 134 -14.98 4.33 -14.07
N SER A 135 -15.22 3.49 -15.07
CA SER A 135 -16.10 2.31 -14.97
C SER A 135 -15.33 1.01 -14.73
N SER A 136 -14.00 1.05 -14.64
CA SER A 136 -13.14 -0.12 -14.52
C SER A 136 -11.93 0.18 -13.65
N ASN A 137 -11.43 -0.84 -12.95
CA ASN A 137 -10.26 -0.71 -12.10
C ASN A 137 -9.01 -0.44 -12.93
N SER A 138 -8.10 0.35 -12.34
CA SER A 138 -6.77 0.63 -12.82
C SER A 138 -5.75 -0.06 -11.91
N THR A 139 -4.63 -0.50 -12.48
CA THR A 139 -3.48 -1.06 -11.76
C THR A 139 -2.23 -0.19 -11.92
N ALA A 140 -2.36 0.98 -12.55
CA ALA A 140 -1.26 1.88 -12.89
C ALA A 140 -0.89 2.84 -11.74
N ALA A 141 -0.96 2.39 -10.49
CA ALA A 141 -0.57 3.20 -9.33
C ALA A 141 0.97 3.31 -9.28
N ALA A 142 1.47 4.47 -8.88
CA ALA A 142 2.89 4.60 -8.56
C ALA A 142 3.13 4.05 -7.16
N VAL A 143 3.94 3.01 -7.03
CA VAL A 143 4.24 2.36 -5.75
C VAL A 143 5.68 2.65 -5.34
N ARG A 144 5.89 3.06 -4.09
CA ARG A 144 7.21 3.22 -3.48
C ARG A 144 7.33 2.26 -2.30
N SER A 145 8.09 1.19 -2.51
CA SER A 145 8.37 0.17 -1.49
C SER A 145 9.40 0.66 -0.47
N ALA A 146 9.43 0.01 0.69
CA ALA A 146 10.41 0.23 1.74
C ALA A 146 11.02 -1.11 2.20
N SER A 147 11.96 -1.04 3.12
CA SER A 147 12.53 -2.21 3.80
C SER A 147 12.83 -1.86 5.24
N VAL A 148 12.72 -2.85 6.12
CA VAL A 148 13.09 -2.72 7.54
C VAL A 148 14.27 -3.65 7.81
N THR A 149 15.33 -3.10 8.40
CA THR A 149 16.45 -3.92 8.90
C THR A 149 16.24 -4.23 10.37
N ILE A 150 16.23 -5.51 10.72
CA ILE A 150 16.10 -5.98 12.09
C ILE A 150 17.50 -6.37 12.57
N GLU A 151 18.00 -5.59 13.52
CA GLU A 151 19.29 -5.79 14.15
C GLU A 151 19.18 -6.78 15.32
N GLN A 152 20.29 -7.46 15.58
CA GLN A 152 20.45 -8.25 16.81
C GLN A 152 20.34 -7.32 18.03
N LYS A 153 19.92 -7.89 19.16
CA LYS A 153 19.76 -7.17 20.41
C LYS A 153 21.11 -6.89 21.10
#